data_AF-A0A081C8W8-F1
#
_entry.id   AF-A0A081C8W8-F1
#
_cell.length_a   1.000
_cell.length_b   1.000
_cell.length_c   1.000
_cell.angle_alpha   90.00
_cell.angle_beta   90.00
_cell.angle_gamma   90.00
#
_symmetry.space_group_name_H-M   'P 1'
#
loop_
_entity.id
_entity.type
_entity.pdbx_description
1 polymer ?
#
loop_
_entity_poly.entity_id
_entity_poly.type
_entity_poly.pdbx_seq_one_letter_code
_entity_poly.pdbx_strand_id
1 'polypeptide(L)'
;MNQQPTIFIFKLRQNIQLEGDLTLAKMELDAFVPGGVSAVHDIRELITTVPALQLFSDLTTIESHVRKNGIQAYIAYQEPMSLLHQLILRLSFVQVIYGVTQATEQTHIFLHELKQATGPVIVSHLCEHDLVICAIPHYTLIELSDVIARRSENAVETVQNVRDILKALTGRPIHQNALKFAHNVLSAQSTTSHLSHDLHYYKAKFFPRLVRSTLNVCAQRVGNGDHRVLDNFAGSGTTLLEAAILGMPSIGVDIDPLSTAIARAKMAIWQLPDHVFAAEAERVIQSLNHQTSRQLDLFASVQSHPSSEQIAFPHWLMKNRRMTSETANILSAEIGRVRTAVAMSDPTVRDIFQIFMSDAIARKIRMRFLGTGVGRFSLTFARETIPRLFMQAVRKYVKVLAAYQVLRESIHLNFADTAVLEADTRSLPDAIGTFDILLTSPPYLPAASGRESYAMARAPSLIATGLRTHQEVDALIDESVGSMSNGKIRLEELTDEEQQIVTWLQQDELRAIKATPTARYFLDMRQTFLEMFRVLRPGAIAVVVSGKQSTFYEFSSRKPLYVVHSAELLAEEARRAGFEVESLLDVKLQKSNRNARPRSLDDYYETLIVLRR
;
A
#
# COMPACT_ATOMS: atom_id res chain seq x y z
N MET A 1 9.67 20.53 -27.21
CA MET A 1 8.43 20.07 -26.54
C MET A 1 7.26 20.72 -27.25
N ASN A 2 6.22 19.96 -27.61
CA ASN A 2 5.05 20.52 -28.30
C ASN A 2 4.25 21.41 -27.32
N GLN A 3 4.19 22.72 -27.63
CA GLN A 3 3.53 23.75 -26.82
C GLN A 3 2.11 24.06 -27.30
N GLN A 4 1.54 23.25 -28.20
CA GLN A 4 0.20 23.48 -28.71
C GLN A 4 -0.80 23.54 -27.53
N PRO A 5 -1.57 24.63 -27.40
CA PRO A 5 -2.58 24.75 -26.36
C PRO A 5 -3.60 23.62 -26.47
N THR A 6 -3.88 22.96 -25.35
CA THR A 6 -4.73 21.79 -25.26
C THR A 6 -5.68 21.94 -24.07
N ILE A 7 -6.94 21.59 -24.28
CA ILE A 7 -7.90 21.42 -23.19
C ILE A 7 -7.77 19.98 -22.69
N PHE A 8 -7.48 19.79 -21.41
CA PHE A 8 -7.44 18.47 -20.79
C PHE A 8 -8.63 18.24 -19.86
N ILE A 9 -9.26 17.07 -20.00
CA ILE A 9 -10.34 16.62 -19.12
C ILE A 9 -9.88 15.34 -18.44
N PHE A 10 -9.86 15.38 -17.11
CA PHE A 10 -9.41 14.31 -16.24
C PHE A 10 -10.61 13.62 -15.62
N LYS A 11 -11.11 12.58 -16.29
CA LYS A 11 -12.24 11.80 -15.77
C LYS A 11 -11.80 10.95 -14.58
N LEU A 12 -12.41 11.17 -13.43
CA LEU A 12 -12.05 10.46 -12.21
C LEU A 12 -12.53 9.01 -12.23
N ARG A 13 -11.84 8.17 -11.48
CA ARG A 13 -12.24 6.77 -11.24
C ARG A 13 -13.58 6.67 -10.54
N GLN A 14 -14.49 5.84 -11.06
CA GLN A 14 -15.79 5.63 -10.40
C GLN A 14 -15.70 5.04 -8.99
N ASN A 15 -14.61 4.32 -8.68
CA ASN A 15 -14.41 3.68 -7.39
C ASN A 15 -13.83 4.62 -6.32
N ILE A 16 -13.66 5.92 -6.63
CA ILE A 16 -13.36 6.95 -5.63
C ILE A 16 -14.63 7.23 -4.84
N GLN A 17 -14.69 6.70 -3.62
CA GLN A 17 -15.87 6.84 -2.75
C GLN A 17 -15.73 8.01 -1.77
N LEU A 18 -14.52 8.33 -1.32
CA LEU A 18 -14.27 9.32 -0.28
C LEU A 18 -14.03 10.71 -0.85
N GLU A 19 -14.46 11.73 -0.11
CA GLU A 19 -14.09 13.12 -0.38
C GLU A 19 -12.59 13.39 -0.11
N GLY A 20 -11.98 12.67 0.85
CA GLY A 20 -10.53 12.74 1.10
C GLY A 20 -9.70 12.36 -0.13
N ASP A 21 -10.15 11.37 -0.90
CA ASP A 21 -9.51 10.98 -2.16
C ASP A 21 -9.61 12.09 -3.23
N LEU A 22 -10.68 12.89 -3.23
CA LEU A 22 -10.83 14.02 -4.16
C LEU A 22 -9.84 15.15 -3.84
N THR A 23 -9.51 15.33 -2.56
CA THR A 23 -8.48 16.29 -2.12
C THR A 23 -7.12 15.86 -2.66
N LEU A 24 -6.76 14.58 -2.52
CA LEU A 24 -5.52 14.02 -3.07
C LEU A 24 -5.50 14.09 -4.61
N ALA A 25 -6.61 13.79 -5.28
CA ALA A 25 -6.73 13.88 -6.73
C ALA A 25 -6.51 15.31 -7.24
N LYS A 26 -7.10 16.31 -6.57
CA LYS A 26 -6.89 17.72 -6.93
C LYS A 26 -5.46 18.15 -6.69
N MET A 27 -4.88 17.82 -5.52
CA MET A 27 -3.48 18.14 -5.21
C MET A 27 -2.52 17.56 -6.26
N GLU A 28 -2.72 16.32 -6.69
CA GLU A 28 -1.91 15.68 -7.73
C GLU A 28 -2.05 16.42 -9.07
N LEU A 29 -3.28 16.76 -9.49
CA LEU A 29 -3.51 17.47 -10.74
C LEU A 29 -2.91 18.88 -10.72
N ASP A 30 -3.12 19.65 -9.65
CA ASP A 30 -2.56 21.00 -9.51
C ASP A 30 -1.02 20.98 -9.49
N ALA A 31 -0.39 19.87 -9.07
CA ALA A 31 1.06 19.72 -9.12
C ALA A 31 1.60 19.54 -10.56
N PHE A 32 0.83 18.94 -11.47
CA PHE A 32 1.22 18.75 -12.87
C PHE A 32 0.70 19.84 -13.82
N VAL A 33 -0.37 20.52 -13.44
CA VAL A 33 -1.10 21.49 -14.27
C VAL A 33 -0.89 22.89 -13.69
N PRO A 34 0.05 23.69 -14.23
CA PRO A 34 0.38 25.00 -13.67
C PRO A 34 -0.79 25.99 -13.66
N GLY A 35 -1.70 25.91 -14.63
CA GLY A 35 -2.92 26.73 -14.67
C GLY A 35 -3.97 26.32 -13.64
N GLY A 36 -3.74 25.23 -12.91
CA GLY A 36 -4.69 24.62 -11.99
C GLY A 36 -5.83 23.90 -12.71
N VAL A 37 -6.66 23.20 -11.92
CA VAL A 37 -7.84 22.52 -12.45
C VAL A 37 -9.15 22.97 -11.83
N SER A 38 -10.19 23.01 -12.67
CA SER A 38 -11.57 23.31 -12.28
C SER A 38 -12.40 22.03 -12.14
N ALA A 39 -13.22 21.95 -11.11
CA ALA A 39 -14.06 20.79 -10.83
C ALA A 39 -15.24 20.70 -11.79
N VAL A 40 -15.59 19.49 -12.21
CA VAL A 40 -16.76 19.18 -13.02
C VAL A 40 -17.64 18.21 -12.24
N HIS A 41 -18.86 18.64 -11.91
CA HIS A 41 -19.82 17.86 -11.11
C HIS A 41 -20.74 16.97 -11.96
N ASP A 42 -21.07 17.40 -13.17
CA ASP A 42 -21.80 16.60 -14.15
C ASP A 42 -21.01 16.51 -15.44
N ILE A 43 -20.48 15.33 -15.74
CA ILE A 43 -19.62 15.09 -16.88
C ILE A 43 -20.35 15.28 -18.22
N ARG A 44 -21.69 15.29 -18.21
CA ARG A 44 -22.51 15.53 -19.41
C ARG A 44 -22.45 16.99 -19.87
N GLU A 45 -22.20 17.93 -18.97
CA GLU A 45 -22.03 19.35 -19.33
C GLU A 45 -20.80 19.57 -20.22
N LEU A 46 -19.79 18.70 -20.10
CA LEU A 46 -18.61 18.72 -20.96
C LEU A 46 -18.95 18.32 -22.41
N ILE A 47 -19.96 17.50 -22.63
CA ILE A 47 -20.39 17.14 -23.99
C ILE A 47 -21.01 18.36 -24.69
N THR A 48 -21.73 19.20 -23.96
CA THR A 48 -22.26 20.47 -24.51
C THR A 48 -21.14 21.46 -24.82
N THR A 49 -20.13 21.51 -23.95
CA THR A 49 -19.01 22.45 -24.09
C THR A 49 -17.98 21.99 -25.12
N VAL A 50 -17.82 20.67 -25.28
CA VAL A 50 -16.87 20.01 -26.19
C VAL A 50 -17.61 18.88 -26.92
N PRO A 51 -18.42 19.19 -27.95
CA PRO A 51 -19.25 18.20 -28.66
C PRO A 51 -18.45 17.03 -29.25
N ALA A 52 -17.18 17.29 -29.60
CA ALA A 52 -16.28 16.30 -30.17
C ALA A 52 -15.99 15.10 -29.25
N LEU A 53 -16.33 15.18 -27.96
CA LEU A 53 -16.26 14.04 -27.03
C LEU A 53 -17.26 12.92 -27.36
N GLN A 54 -18.30 13.19 -28.14
CA GLN A 54 -19.26 12.17 -28.61
C GLN A 54 -18.67 11.20 -29.64
N LEU A 55 -17.47 11.47 -30.16
CA LEU A 55 -16.80 10.60 -31.13
C LEU A 55 -16.34 9.27 -30.53
N PHE A 56 -16.21 9.20 -29.20
CA PHE A 56 -15.85 7.97 -28.50
C PHE A 56 -17.07 7.11 -28.24
N SER A 57 -16.91 5.78 -28.28
CA SER A 57 -17.98 4.80 -28.06
C SER A 57 -17.68 3.86 -26.89
N ASP A 58 -18.70 3.15 -26.42
CA ASP A 58 -18.63 2.13 -25.37
C ASP A 58 -17.84 2.57 -24.11
N LEU A 59 -16.75 1.87 -23.77
CA LEU A 59 -15.93 2.14 -22.59
C LEU A 59 -15.12 3.42 -22.69
N THR A 60 -14.90 3.93 -23.91
CA THR A 60 -14.18 5.19 -24.14
C THR A 60 -15.09 6.41 -24.03
N THR A 61 -16.41 6.23 -23.97
CA THR A 61 -17.34 7.35 -23.75
C THR A 61 -17.04 8.06 -22.44
N ILE A 62 -17.24 9.37 -22.45
CA ILE A 62 -17.06 10.18 -21.25
C ILE A 62 -18.05 9.80 -20.15
N GLU A 63 -19.24 9.30 -20.51
CA GLU A 63 -20.28 8.89 -19.56
C GLU A 63 -20.12 7.46 -18.99
N SER A 64 -19.25 6.63 -19.57
CA SER A 64 -19.07 5.24 -19.10
C SER A 64 -18.42 5.18 -17.72
N HIS A 65 -19.00 4.45 -16.75
CA HIS A 65 -18.37 4.21 -15.46
C HIS A 65 -17.92 5.51 -14.76
N VAL A 66 -18.86 6.44 -14.59
CA VAL A 66 -18.64 7.74 -13.94
C VAL A 66 -18.93 7.63 -12.45
N ARG A 67 -18.20 8.42 -11.63
CA ARG A 67 -18.48 8.54 -10.19
C ARG A 67 -19.91 9.06 -9.99
N LYS A 68 -20.66 8.43 -9.08
CA LYS A 68 -22.09 8.74 -8.90
C LYS A 68 -22.39 10.07 -8.21
N ASN A 69 -21.50 10.52 -7.32
CA ASN A 69 -21.71 11.71 -6.49
C ASN A 69 -20.53 12.68 -6.64
N GLY A 70 -20.71 13.93 -6.20
CA GLY A 70 -19.66 14.94 -6.07
C GLY A 70 -18.94 15.28 -7.38
N ILE A 71 -17.63 15.48 -7.33
CA ILE A 71 -16.81 15.80 -8.51
C ILE A 71 -16.62 14.53 -9.35
N GLN A 72 -16.91 14.62 -10.64
CA GLN A 72 -16.82 13.51 -11.60
C GLN A 72 -15.58 13.61 -12.50
N ALA A 73 -15.12 14.83 -12.77
CA ALA A 73 -13.92 15.11 -13.55
C ALA A 73 -13.29 16.44 -13.11
N TYR A 74 -12.09 16.68 -13.61
CA TYR A 74 -11.46 18.00 -13.57
C TYR A 74 -11.15 18.45 -14.99
N ILE A 75 -11.14 19.76 -15.23
CA ILE A 75 -10.79 20.36 -16.53
C ILE A 75 -9.67 21.40 -16.37
N ALA A 76 -8.74 21.39 -17.32
CA ALA A 76 -7.69 22.39 -17.48
C ALA A 76 -7.72 22.96 -18.89
N TYR A 77 -7.50 24.27 -19.03
CA TYR A 77 -7.58 24.98 -20.29
C TYR A 77 -6.22 25.53 -20.71
N GLN A 78 -5.93 25.47 -22.01
CA GLN A 78 -4.75 26.10 -22.63
C GLN A 78 -3.40 25.56 -22.12
N GLU A 79 -3.37 24.29 -21.73
CA GLU A 79 -2.16 23.63 -21.25
C GLU A 79 -1.32 23.07 -22.42
N PRO A 80 0.01 23.01 -22.30
CA PRO A 80 0.84 22.53 -23.39
C PRO A 80 0.67 21.02 -23.59
N MET A 81 0.46 20.62 -24.84
CA MET A 81 0.25 19.22 -25.23
C MET A 81 1.35 18.28 -24.71
N SER A 82 2.59 18.76 -24.56
CA SER A 82 3.71 17.99 -24.02
C SER A 82 3.46 17.41 -22.62
N LEU A 83 2.55 17.98 -21.82
CA LEU A 83 2.20 17.43 -20.50
C LEU A 83 1.57 16.05 -20.58
N LEU A 84 0.90 15.72 -21.69
CA LEU A 84 0.18 14.45 -21.86
C LEU A 84 1.07 13.24 -21.56
N HIS A 85 2.37 13.32 -21.88
CA HIS A 85 3.32 12.27 -21.56
C HIS A 85 3.41 12.00 -20.06
N GLN A 86 3.69 13.04 -19.25
CA GLN A 86 3.78 12.86 -17.81
C GLN A 86 2.44 12.47 -17.20
N LEU A 87 1.33 13.04 -17.69
CA LEU A 87 -0.01 12.74 -17.19
C LEU A 87 -0.38 11.26 -17.37
N ILE A 88 0.00 10.64 -18.51
CA ILE A 88 -0.20 9.20 -18.74
C ILE A 88 0.62 8.35 -17.77
N LEU A 89 1.88 8.71 -17.53
CA LEU A 89 2.79 7.91 -16.70
C LEU A 89 2.52 8.06 -15.20
N ARG A 90 2.02 9.23 -14.76
CA ARG A 90 2.06 9.61 -13.34
C ARG A 90 0.72 9.50 -12.62
N LEU A 91 -0.39 9.97 -13.22
CA LEU A 91 -1.65 10.22 -12.50
C LEU A 91 -2.25 8.98 -11.83
N SER A 92 -2.78 9.16 -10.62
CA SER A 92 -3.23 8.09 -9.71
C SER A 92 -4.76 7.93 -9.67
N PHE A 93 -5.49 9.04 -9.81
CA PHE A 93 -6.95 9.08 -9.59
C PHE A 93 -7.77 9.18 -10.89
N VAL A 94 -7.10 9.34 -12.02
CA VAL A 94 -7.74 9.56 -13.33
C VAL A 94 -7.93 8.23 -14.05
N GLN A 95 -9.16 7.98 -14.50
CA GLN A 95 -9.53 6.82 -15.31
C GLN A 95 -9.17 7.00 -16.78
N VAL A 96 -9.50 8.16 -17.33
CA VAL A 96 -9.28 8.54 -18.74
C VAL A 96 -8.91 10.01 -18.77
N ILE A 97 -7.92 10.35 -19.60
CA ILE A 97 -7.59 11.73 -19.97
C ILE A 97 -8.17 11.97 -21.36
N TYR A 98 -9.03 12.97 -21.51
CA TYR A 98 -9.40 13.48 -22.83
C TYR A 98 -8.61 14.75 -23.12
N GLY A 99 -8.19 14.92 -24.36
CA GLY A 99 -7.48 16.10 -24.83
C GLY A 99 -8.14 16.67 -26.08
N VAL A 100 -8.30 17.98 -26.18
CA VAL A 100 -8.74 18.66 -27.41
C VAL A 100 -7.74 19.73 -27.77
N THR A 101 -7.19 19.65 -28.98
CA THR A 101 -6.17 20.57 -29.47
C THR A 101 -6.28 20.71 -30.98
N GLN A 102 -5.79 21.80 -31.54
CA GLN A 102 -5.81 22.02 -32.98
C GLN A 102 -4.98 20.95 -33.70
N ALA A 103 -5.52 20.39 -34.78
CA ALA A 103 -4.82 19.43 -35.62
C ALA A 103 -3.73 20.15 -36.44
N THR A 104 -2.48 19.87 -36.10
CA THR A 104 -1.28 20.33 -36.81
C THR A 104 -0.33 19.17 -37.07
N GLU A 105 0.58 19.30 -38.04
CA GLU A 105 1.61 18.29 -38.30
C GLU A 105 2.41 17.95 -37.03
N GLN A 106 2.78 18.96 -36.23
CA GLN A 106 3.51 18.78 -34.98
C GLN A 106 2.72 17.98 -33.93
N THR A 107 1.40 18.18 -33.84
CA THR A 107 0.55 17.39 -32.91
C THR A 107 0.44 15.93 -33.34
N HIS A 108 0.36 15.66 -34.65
CA HIS A 108 0.35 14.28 -35.17
C HIS A 108 1.69 13.56 -34.93
N ILE A 109 2.82 14.22 -35.19
CA ILE A 109 4.17 13.68 -34.92
C ILE A 109 4.31 13.37 -33.42
N PHE A 110 3.95 14.33 -32.56
CA PHE A 110 4.02 14.16 -31.11
C PHE A 110 3.19 12.98 -30.62
N LEU A 111 1.94 12.80 -31.10
CA LEU A 111 1.13 11.65 -30.70
C LEU A 111 1.68 10.32 -31.20
N HIS A 112 2.30 10.31 -32.39
CA HIS A 112 2.94 9.10 -32.90
C HIS A 112 4.12 8.69 -32.02
N GLU A 113 5.02 9.63 -31.70
CA GLU A 113 6.15 9.41 -30.77
C GLU A 113 5.66 8.98 -29.38
N LEU A 114 4.62 9.64 -28.88
CA LEU A 114 4.07 9.36 -27.56
C LEU A 114 3.49 7.94 -27.48
N LYS A 115 2.79 7.47 -28.52
CA LYS A 115 2.29 6.08 -28.59
C LYS A 115 3.41 5.05 -28.52
N GLN A 116 4.60 5.35 -29.08
CA GLN A 116 5.76 4.46 -28.96
C GLN A 116 6.30 4.45 -27.52
N ALA A 117 6.37 5.62 -26.89
CA ALA A 117 6.89 5.78 -25.53
C ALA A 117 5.95 5.23 -24.44
N THR A 118 4.64 5.35 -24.60
CA THR A 118 3.65 4.96 -23.58
C THR A 118 2.91 3.66 -23.89
N GLY A 119 3.16 3.04 -25.04
CA GLY A 119 2.38 1.91 -25.50
C GLY A 119 1.01 2.29 -26.09
N PRO A 120 0.16 1.30 -26.41
CA PRO A 120 -1.08 1.51 -27.17
C PRO A 120 -2.22 1.95 -26.24
N VAL A 121 -2.01 3.05 -25.50
CA VAL A 121 -2.96 3.62 -24.52
C VAL A 121 -3.60 4.92 -25.01
N ILE A 122 -3.34 5.32 -26.27
CA ILE A 122 -3.80 6.57 -26.85
C ILE A 122 -4.59 6.31 -28.13
N VAL A 123 -5.76 6.93 -28.22
CA VAL A 123 -6.62 6.99 -29.40
C VAL A 123 -6.87 8.44 -29.73
N SER A 124 -7.00 8.75 -31.02
CA SER A 124 -7.26 10.12 -31.47
C SER A 124 -8.16 10.13 -32.69
N HIS A 125 -9.08 11.09 -32.76
CA HIS A 125 -9.97 11.33 -33.89
C HIS A 125 -9.82 12.77 -34.38
N LEU A 126 -9.81 12.96 -35.70
CA LEU A 126 -9.89 14.29 -36.31
C LEU A 126 -11.37 14.71 -36.36
N CYS A 127 -11.67 15.89 -35.84
CA CYS A 127 -12.99 16.51 -35.86
C CYS A 127 -12.83 17.93 -36.38
N GLU A 128 -13.25 18.17 -37.62
CA GLU A 128 -13.04 19.46 -38.31
C GLU A 128 -11.54 19.86 -38.32
N HIS A 129 -11.18 20.86 -37.52
CA HIS A 129 -9.80 21.37 -37.37
C HIS A 129 -9.12 20.93 -36.07
N ASP A 130 -9.81 20.14 -35.24
CA ASP A 130 -9.33 19.71 -33.93
C ASP A 130 -9.04 18.21 -33.89
N LEU A 131 -8.04 17.87 -33.09
CA LEU A 131 -7.67 16.53 -32.71
C LEU A 131 -8.22 16.23 -31.32
N VAL A 132 -9.11 15.25 -31.26
CA VAL A 132 -9.71 14.78 -30.01
C VAL A 132 -9.00 13.51 -29.58
N ILE A 133 -8.44 13.52 -28.37
CA ILE A 133 -7.55 12.49 -27.85
C ILE A 133 -8.23 11.82 -26.66
N CYS A 134 -8.11 10.50 -26.57
CA CYS A 134 -8.43 9.71 -25.40
C CYS A 134 -7.16 8.93 -25.01
N ALA A 135 -6.68 9.16 -23.80
CA ALA A 135 -5.49 8.51 -23.26
C ALA A 135 -5.80 7.84 -21.92
N ILE A 136 -5.29 6.63 -21.74
CA ILE A 136 -5.46 5.84 -20.53
C ILE A 136 -4.19 5.94 -19.68
N PRO A 137 -4.25 6.49 -18.46
CA PRO A 137 -3.09 6.48 -17.56
C PRO A 137 -2.56 5.06 -17.33
N HIS A 138 -1.25 4.88 -17.23
CA HIS A 138 -0.65 3.58 -16.97
C HIS A 138 -1.12 2.96 -15.66
N TYR A 139 -1.18 3.78 -14.62
CA TYR A 139 -1.69 3.38 -13.31
C TYR A 139 -3.13 2.84 -13.42
N THR A 140 -3.89 3.29 -14.43
CA THR A 140 -5.23 2.77 -14.64
C THR A 140 -5.25 1.28 -14.91
N LEU A 141 -4.35 0.82 -15.78
CA LEU A 141 -4.22 -0.58 -16.18
C LEU A 141 -3.58 -1.41 -15.07
N ILE A 142 -2.59 -0.83 -14.38
CA ILE A 142 -1.91 -1.44 -13.24
C ILE A 142 -2.90 -1.78 -12.14
N GLU A 143 -3.77 -0.84 -11.72
CA GLU A 143 -4.77 -1.11 -10.69
C GLU A 143 -5.78 -2.21 -11.10
N LEU A 144 -6.22 -2.21 -12.35
CA LEU A 144 -7.19 -3.18 -12.84
C LEU A 144 -6.59 -4.59 -12.98
N SER A 145 -5.28 -4.73 -13.10
CA SER A 145 -4.60 -6.01 -13.29
C SER A 145 -4.91 -7.06 -12.21
N ASP A 146 -4.99 -6.66 -10.93
CA ASP A 146 -5.38 -7.57 -9.85
C ASP A 146 -6.85 -7.98 -9.95
N VAL A 147 -7.74 -7.05 -10.31
CA VAL A 147 -9.16 -7.37 -10.52
C VAL A 147 -9.30 -8.41 -11.63
N ILE A 148 -8.55 -8.24 -12.72
CA ILE A 148 -8.51 -9.16 -13.85
C ILE A 148 -7.99 -10.52 -13.40
N ALA A 149 -6.80 -10.56 -12.79
CA ALA A 149 -6.18 -11.80 -12.32
C ALA A 149 -7.08 -12.56 -11.32
N ARG A 150 -7.77 -11.87 -10.41
CA ARG A 150 -8.71 -12.51 -9.47
C ARG A 150 -9.93 -13.13 -10.14
N ARG A 151 -10.38 -12.55 -11.25
CA ARG A 151 -11.60 -12.97 -11.97
C ARG A 151 -11.34 -13.94 -13.11
N SER A 152 -10.10 -14.04 -13.58
CA SER A 152 -9.66 -15.09 -14.50
C SER A 152 -9.48 -16.43 -13.78
N GLU A 153 -9.73 -17.52 -14.50
CA GLU A 153 -9.56 -18.88 -14.01
C GLU A 153 -8.07 -19.26 -13.92
N ASN A 154 -7.28 -18.89 -14.92
CA ASN A 154 -5.87 -19.28 -15.05
C ASN A 154 -5.01 -18.18 -15.72
N ALA A 155 -3.70 -18.41 -15.84
CA ALA A 155 -2.75 -17.46 -16.41
C ALA A 155 -3.01 -17.12 -17.88
N VAL A 156 -3.37 -18.13 -18.70
CA VAL A 156 -3.65 -17.94 -20.13
C VAL A 156 -4.84 -17.02 -20.33
N GLU A 157 -5.93 -17.27 -19.59
CA GLU A 157 -7.10 -16.40 -19.62
C GLU A 157 -6.79 -15.01 -19.06
N THR A 158 -5.95 -14.91 -18.03
CA THR A 158 -5.52 -13.62 -17.48
C THR A 158 -4.83 -12.77 -18.54
N VAL A 159 -3.89 -13.34 -19.30
CA VAL A 159 -3.19 -12.67 -20.39
C VAL A 159 -4.17 -12.16 -21.45
N GLN A 160 -5.13 -12.99 -21.86
CA GLN A 160 -6.13 -12.61 -22.84
C GLN A 160 -7.03 -11.47 -22.31
N ASN A 161 -7.51 -11.58 -21.07
CA ASN A 161 -8.37 -10.59 -20.45
C ASN A 161 -7.69 -9.23 -20.26
N VAL A 162 -6.39 -9.18 -19.94
CA VAL A 162 -5.63 -7.91 -19.90
C VAL A 162 -5.57 -7.26 -21.28
N ARG A 163 -5.25 -8.03 -22.32
CA ARG A 163 -5.20 -7.52 -23.71
C ARG A 163 -6.57 -7.02 -24.18
N ASP A 164 -7.63 -7.74 -23.88
CA ASP A 164 -8.98 -7.34 -24.27
C ASP A 164 -9.45 -6.10 -23.53
N ILE A 165 -9.10 -5.93 -22.26
CA ILE A 165 -9.39 -4.68 -21.52
C ILE A 165 -8.61 -3.51 -22.09
N LEU A 166 -7.33 -3.68 -22.45
CA LEU A 166 -6.54 -2.65 -23.11
C LEU A 166 -7.18 -2.23 -24.45
N LYS A 167 -7.63 -3.19 -25.25
CA LYS A 167 -8.38 -2.92 -26.50
C LYS A 167 -9.69 -2.18 -26.22
N ALA A 168 -10.47 -2.64 -25.25
CA ALA A 168 -11.76 -2.05 -24.91
C ALA A 168 -11.64 -0.60 -24.42
N LEU A 169 -10.65 -0.33 -23.57
CA LEU A 169 -10.33 1.01 -23.07
C LEU A 169 -9.75 1.94 -24.14
N THR A 170 -9.43 1.41 -25.32
CA THR A 170 -8.95 2.17 -26.48
C THR A 170 -9.90 2.07 -27.67
N GLY A 171 -11.17 1.72 -27.42
CA GLY A 171 -12.22 1.70 -28.44
C GLY A 171 -12.01 0.68 -29.56
N ARG A 172 -11.06 -0.26 -29.40
CA ARG A 172 -10.80 -1.32 -30.37
C ARG A 172 -11.85 -2.42 -30.21
N PRO A 173 -12.37 -2.99 -31.31
CA PRO A 173 -13.42 -3.98 -31.25
C PRO A 173 -12.94 -5.25 -30.53
N ILE A 174 -13.81 -5.78 -29.67
CA ILE A 174 -13.64 -7.04 -28.95
C ILE A 174 -14.94 -7.83 -28.95
N HIS A 175 -14.87 -9.14 -28.72
CA HIS A 175 -16.08 -9.97 -28.65
C HIS A 175 -16.98 -9.57 -27.48
N GLN A 176 -18.29 -9.78 -27.63
CA GLN A 176 -19.31 -9.33 -26.67
C GLN A 176 -19.08 -9.85 -25.24
N ASN A 177 -18.57 -11.08 -25.09
CA ASN A 177 -18.25 -11.65 -23.77
C ASN A 177 -17.08 -10.93 -23.09
N ALA A 178 -16.04 -10.59 -23.86
CA ALA A 178 -14.91 -9.80 -23.35
C ALA A 178 -15.36 -8.38 -22.97
N LEU A 179 -16.30 -7.78 -23.71
CA LEU A 179 -16.85 -6.47 -23.39
C LEU A 179 -17.65 -6.49 -22.07
N LYS A 180 -18.49 -7.52 -21.87
CA LYS A 180 -19.18 -7.75 -20.59
C LYS A 180 -18.19 -7.93 -19.43
N PHE A 181 -17.11 -8.69 -19.66
CA PHE A 181 -16.05 -8.86 -18.67
C PHE A 181 -15.37 -7.52 -18.34
N ALA A 182 -15.05 -6.68 -19.34
CA ALA A 182 -14.45 -5.37 -19.15
C ALA A 182 -15.34 -4.42 -18.32
N HIS A 183 -16.65 -4.36 -18.62
CA HIS A 183 -17.62 -3.62 -17.79
C HIS A 183 -17.64 -4.10 -16.33
N ASN A 184 -17.61 -5.42 -16.13
CA ASN A 184 -17.54 -5.99 -14.80
C ASN A 184 -16.25 -5.56 -14.11
N VAL A 185 -15.09 -5.62 -14.77
CA VAL A 185 -13.80 -5.23 -14.19
C VAL A 185 -13.79 -3.76 -13.81
N LEU A 186 -14.26 -2.88 -14.69
CA LEU A 186 -14.31 -1.45 -14.40
C LEU A 186 -15.18 -1.16 -13.18
N SER A 187 -16.33 -1.84 -13.02
CA SER A 187 -17.25 -1.64 -11.88
C SER A 187 -16.73 -2.14 -10.52
N ALA A 188 -15.51 -2.68 -10.46
CA ALA A 188 -14.90 -3.13 -9.21
C ALA A 188 -14.72 -1.98 -8.19
N GLN A 189 -15.23 -2.19 -6.99
CA GLN A 189 -15.16 -1.22 -5.89
C GLN A 189 -13.82 -1.19 -5.18
N SER A 190 -13.00 -2.24 -5.31
CA SER A 190 -11.68 -2.33 -4.68
C SER A 190 -10.62 -2.75 -5.70
N THR A 191 -9.60 -1.91 -5.84
CA THR A 191 -8.47 -2.03 -6.78
C THR A 191 -7.11 -1.87 -6.10
N THR A 192 -7.06 -1.77 -4.78
CA THR A 192 -5.83 -1.42 -4.02
C THR A 192 -4.86 -2.58 -3.80
N SER A 193 -5.22 -3.77 -4.29
CA SER A 193 -4.42 -5.00 -4.15
C SER A 193 -3.56 -5.29 -5.39
N HIS A 194 -3.41 -4.32 -6.30
CA HIS A 194 -2.65 -4.50 -7.53
C HIS A 194 -1.22 -4.95 -7.27
N LEU A 195 -0.70 -5.70 -8.24
CA LEU A 195 0.66 -6.21 -8.19
C LEU A 195 0.90 -6.98 -6.86
N SER A 196 1.82 -6.54 -6.01
CA SER A 196 2.24 -7.23 -4.78
C SER A 196 1.75 -6.54 -3.50
N HIS A 197 0.84 -5.56 -3.60
CA HIS A 197 0.28 -4.90 -2.41
C HIS A 197 -0.40 -5.89 -1.44
N ASP A 198 -1.00 -6.96 -1.98
CA ASP A 198 -1.61 -8.06 -1.21
C ASP A 198 -0.80 -9.36 -1.32
N LEU A 199 0.53 -9.26 -1.24
CA LEU A 199 1.46 -10.40 -1.09
C LEU A 199 1.33 -11.06 0.28
N HIS A 200 1.06 -10.25 1.30
CA HIS A 200 0.96 -10.68 2.69
C HIS A 200 -0.16 -9.94 3.44
N TYR A 201 -0.92 -10.63 4.28
CA TYR A 201 -1.86 -10.04 5.22
C TYR A 201 -1.14 -9.26 6.32
N TYR A 202 -0.97 -7.97 6.07
CA TYR A 202 -0.30 -7.04 6.96
C TYR A 202 -1.27 -5.90 7.33
N LYS A 203 -1.34 -5.57 8.63
CA LYS A 203 -2.22 -4.52 9.17
C LYS A 203 -1.51 -3.17 9.11
N ALA A 204 -2.28 -2.07 9.09
CA ALA A 204 -1.74 -0.71 9.01
C ALA A 204 -0.85 -0.47 7.78
N LYS A 205 -1.29 -0.94 6.60
CA LYS A 205 -0.65 -0.61 5.32
C LYS A 205 -1.12 0.76 4.85
N PHE A 206 -0.23 1.49 4.18
CA PHE A 206 -0.62 2.64 3.38
C PHE A 206 -1.64 2.31 2.30
N PHE A 207 -2.46 3.30 1.99
CA PHE A 207 -3.30 3.33 0.80
C PHE A 207 -2.43 3.70 -0.43
N PRO A 208 -2.32 2.84 -1.47
CA PRO A 208 -1.39 3.07 -2.58
C PRO A 208 -1.59 4.40 -3.32
N ARG A 209 -2.84 4.84 -3.55
CA ARG A 209 -3.10 6.11 -4.26
C ARG A 209 -2.64 7.33 -3.45
N LEU A 210 -2.75 7.29 -2.12
CA LEU A 210 -2.22 8.36 -1.25
C LEU A 210 -0.70 8.45 -1.40
N VAL A 211 -0.01 7.32 -1.33
CA VAL A 211 1.45 7.28 -1.49
C VAL A 211 1.85 7.80 -2.86
N ARG A 212 1.27 7.26 -3.93
CA ARG A 212 1.62 7.61 -5.30
C ARG A 212 1.39 9.09 -5.61
N SER A 213 0.23 9.62 -5.24
CA SER A 213 -0.08 11.05 -5.44
C SER A 213 0.82 11.95 -4.62
N THR A 214 1.16 11.56 -3.38
CA THR A 214 2.09 12.32 -2.54
C THR A 214 3.50 12.34 -3.14
N LEU A 215 4.00 11.21 -3.65
CA LEU A 215 5.29 11.15 -4.34
C LEU A 215 5.30 12.02 -5.60
N ASN A 216 4.22 12.00 -6.39
CA ASN A 216 4.07 12.87 -7.56
C ASN A 216 4.14 14.36 -7.18
N VAL A 217 3.37 14.78 -6.17
CA VAL A 217 3.38 16.16 -5.66
C VAL A 217 4.78 16.55 -5.18
N CYS A 218 5.42 15.70 -4.38
CA CYS A 218 6.77 15.97 -3.87
C CYS A 218 7.79 16.11 -5.02
N ALA A 219 7.76 15.22 -6.01
CA ALA A 219 8.65 15.29 -7.17
C ALA A 219 8.48 16.60 -7.96
N GLN A 220 7.23 17.01 -8.24
CA GLN A 220 6.98 18.29 -8.93
C GLN A 220 7.49 19.49 -8.13
N ARG A 221 7.40 19.45 -6.79
CA ARG A 221 7.86 20.52 -5.91
C ARG A 221 9.38 20.56 -5.69
N VAL A 222 10.06 19.41 -5.76
CA VAL A 222 11.52 19.32 -5.72
C VAL A 222 12.13 19.77 -7.05
N GLY A 223 11.43 19.53 -8.17
CA GLY A 223 11.82 19.98 -9.50
C GLY A 223 12.27 18.81 -10.40
N ASN A 224 12.90 19.11 -11.53
CA ASN A 224 13.31 18.07 -12.47
C ASN A 224 14.57 17.33 -11.98
N GLY A 225 14.55 16.00 -12.06
CA GLY A 225 15.72 15.16 -11.80
C GLY A 225 15.35 13.75 -11.36
N ASP A 226 16.35 12.92 -11.13
CA ASP A 226 16.18 11.60 -10.52
C ASP A 226 16.04 11.77 -9.00
N HIS A 227 14.83 11.55 -8.49
CA HIS A 227 14.54 11.67 -7.07
C HIS A 227 14.76 10.34 -6.34
N ARG A 228 15.50 10.39 -5.23
CA ARG A 228 15.65 9.26 -4.32
C ARG A 228 14.66 9.36 -3.17
N VAL A 229 13.91 8.28 -2.94
CA VAL A 229 12.87 8.19 -1.92
C VAL A 229 13.35 7.41 -0.70
N LEU A 230 13.05 7.91 0.50
CA LEU A 230 13.23 7.18 1.76
C LEU A 230 11.88 6.91 2.43
N ASP A 231 11.70 5.69 2.95
CA ASP A 231 10.67 5.36 3.93
C ASP A 231 11.33 4.69 5.14
N ASN A 232 11.51 5.43 6.23
CA ASN A 232 12.20 4.96 7.43
C ASN A 232 11.27 4.29 8.49
N PHE A 233 10.03 3.98 8.08
CA PHE A 233 9.13 3.04 8.73
C PHE A 233 8.44 2.17 7.67
N ALA A 234 9.26 1.52 6.83
CA ALA A 234 8.83 0.94 5.58
C ALA A 234 7.71 -0.10 5.72
N GLY A 235 7.62 -0.79 6.85
CA GLY A 235 6.64 -1.84 7.11
C GLY A 235 6.63 -2.87 5.99
N SER A 236 5.46 -3.09 5.38
CA SER A 236 5.34 -4.01 4.23
C SER A 236 5.84 -3.45 2.88
N GLY A 237 6.36 -2.23 2.82
CA GLY A 237 6.97 -1.64 1.62
C GLY A 237 5.99 -1.05 0.60
N THR A 238 4.89 -0.42 1.03
CA THR A 238 3.94 0.21 0.09
C THR A 238 4.56 1.43 -0.61
N THR A 239 5.26 2.29 0.13
CA THR A 239 6.00 3.44 -0.42
C THR A 239 7.01 3.00 -1.48
N LEU A 240 7.77 1.96 -1.15
CA LEU A 240 8.79 1.39 -2.02
C LEU A 240 8.21 0.85 -3.33
N LEU A 241 7.10 0.11 -3.26
CA LEU A 241 6.46 -0.43 -4.47
C LEU A 241 5.96 0.69 -5.39
N GLU A 242 5.29 1.70 -4.83
CA GLU A 242 4.78 2.82 -5.64
C GLU A 242 5.89 3.72 -6.18
N ALA A 243 6.96 3.95 -5.41
CA ALA A 243 8.16 4.63 -5.89
C ALA A 243 8.80 3.87 -7.07
N ALA A 244 8.95 2.55 -6.94
CA ALA A 244 9.50 1.71 -7.99
C ALA A 244 8.66 1.76 -9.28
N ILE A 245 7.32 1.70 -9.18
CA ILE A 245 6.39 1.86 -10.32
C ILE A 245 6.52 3.25 -10.96
N LEU A 246 6.77 4.29 -10.16
CA LEU A 246 7.01 5.66 -10.63
C LEU A 246 8.42 5.88 -11.21
N GLY A 247 9.26 4.85 -11.26
CA GLY A 247 10.64 4.98 -11.71
C GLY A 247 11.54 5.74 -10.74
N MET A 248 11.17 5.83 -9.45
CA MET A 248 11.93 6.52 -8.42
C MET A 248 12.72 5.50 -7.59
N PRO A 249 14.06 5.53 -7.60
CA PRO A 249 14.86 4.68 -6.72
C PRO A 249 14.54 4.94 -5.25
N SER A 250 14.45 3.88 -4.44
CA SER A 250 14.02 4.01 -3.05
C SER A 250 14.77 3.12 -2.06
N ILE A 251 14.85 3.58 -0.81
CA ILE A 251 15.34 2.77 0.32
C ILE A 251 14.27 2.76 1.40
N GLY A 252 13.95 1.57 1.90
CA GLY A 252 13.10 1.37 3.07
C GLY A 252 13.90 0.92 4.27
N VAL A 253 13.55 1.40 5.46
CA VAL A 253 14.12 0.97 6.73
C VAL A 253 12.99 0.55 7.66
N ASP A 254 13.13 -0.61 8.29
CA ASP A 254 12.23 -1.06 9.35
C ASP A 254 13.01 -1.95 10.33
N ILE A 255 12.64 -1.90 11.61
CA ILE A 255 13.29 -2.71 12.65
C ILE A 255 12.74 -4.15 12.67
N ASP A 256 11.54 -4.38 12.15
CA ASP A 256 10.95 -5.71 12.12
C ASP A 256 11.49 -6.55 10.94
N PRO A 257 12.20 -7.67 11.21
CA PRO A 257 12.73 -8.53 10.14
C PRO A 257 11.62 -9.12 9.25
N LEU A 258 10.40 -9.31 9.76
CA LEU A 258 9.31 -9.80 8.91
C LEU A 258 8.78 -8.70 7.98
N SER A 259 8.62 -7.46 8.46
CA SER A 259 8.34 -6.29 7.63
C SER A 259 9.32 -6.19 6.47
N THR A 260 10.62 -6.21 6.78
CA THR A 260 11.68 -6.06 5.77
C THR A 260 11.68 -7.24 4.79
N ALA A 261 11.49 -8.48 5.25
CA ALA A 261 11.39 -9.64 4.39
C ALA A 261 10.16 -9.57 3.45
N ILE A 262 9.00 -9.11 3.95
CA ILE A 262 7.80 -8.88 3.11
C ILE A 262 8.09 -7.81 2.06
N ALA A 263 8.67 -6.67 2.46
CA ALA A 263 9.00 -5.58 1.54
C ALA A 263 10.00 -6.03 0.45
N ARG A 264 11.03 -6.81 0.81
CA ARG A 264 11.98 -7.40 -0.15
C ARG A 264 11.26 -8.33 -1.13
N ALA A 265 10.43 -9.25 -0.64
CA ALA A 265 9.69 -10.18 -1.49
C ALA A 265 8.71 -9.46 -2.44
N LYS A 266 8.09 -8.35 -2.00
CA LYS A 266 7.23 -7.53 -2.85
C LYS A 266 7.97 -6.92 -4.04
N MET A 267 9.27 -6.65 -3.91
CA MET A 267 10.12 -6.14 -4.99
C MET A 267 10.68 -7.28 -5.84
N ALA A 268 11.24 -8.30 -5.19
CA ALA A 268 11.94 -9.41 -5.84
C ALA A 268 11.06 -10.20 -6.80
N ILE A 269 9.76 -10.33 -6.52
CA ILE A 269 8.83 -11.09 -7.36
C ILE A 269 8.74 -10.59 -8.80
N TRP A 270 9.02 -9.31 -9.06
CA TRP A 270 8.99 -8.71 -10.40
C TRP A 270 10.24 -8.94 -11.24
N GLN A 271 11.31 -9.41 -10.60
CA GLN A 271 12.58 -9.75 -11.24
C GLN A 271 12.67 -11.24 -11.58
N LEU A 272 11.67 -12.04 -11.19
CA LEU A 272 11.64 -13.46 -11.49
C LEU A 272 11.28 -13.73 -12.96
N PRO A 273 11.91 -14.71 -13.60
CA PRO A 273 11.40 -15.24 -14.87
C PRO A 273 10.08 -15.97 -14.65
N ASP A 274 9.03 -15.58 -15.39
CA ASP A 274 7.67 -16.10 -15.23
C ASP A 274 7.58 -17.64 -15.32
N HIS A 275 8.35 -18.22 -16.24
CA HIS A 275 8.39 -19.68 -16.45
C HIS A 275 8.99 -20.43 -15.24
N VAL A 276 9.96 -19.83 -14.54
CA VAL A 276 10.54 -20.41 -13.32
C VAL A 276 9.48 -20.42 -12.24
N PHE A 277 8.84 -19.29 -11.97
CA PHE A 277 7.81 -19.21 -10.93
C PHE A 277 6.64 -20.18 -11.20
N ALA A 278 6.17 -20.26 -12.45
CA ALA A 278 5.07 -21.16 -12.81
C ALA A 278 5.43 -22.65 -12.60
N ALA A 279 6.63 -23.07 -12.99
CA ALA A 279 7.11 -24.44 -12.78
C ALA A 279 7.27 -24.77 -11.29
N GLU A 280 7.84 -23.85 -10.51
CA GLU A 280 7.99 -24.00 -9.07
C GLU A 280 6.63 -24.03 -8.34
N ALA A 281 5.68 -23.21 -8.80
CA ALA A 281 4.31 -23.16 -8.30
C ALA A 281 3.60 -24.50 -8.51
N GLU A 282 3.73 -25.10 -9.69
CA GLU A 282 3.17 -26.43 -9.96
C GLU A 282 3.80 -27.50 -9.07
N ARG A 283 5.13 -27.55 -8.97
CA ARG A 283 5.83 -28.55 -8.15
C ARG A 283 5.47 -28.46 -6.68
N VAL A 284 5.42 -27.25 -6.10
CA VAL A 284 5.09 -27.08 -4.68
C VAL A 284 3.64 -27.45 -4.39
N ILE A 285 2.71 -27.13 -5.30
CA ILE A 285 1.29 -27.51 -5.17
C ILE A 285 1.13 -29.04 -5.26
N GLN A 286 1.79 -29.69 -6.24
CA GLN A 286 1.76 -31.14 -6.38
C GLN A 286 2.33 -31.83 -5.14
N SER A 287 3.48 -31.38 -4.64
CA SER A 287 4.10 -31.90 -3.41
C SER A 287 3.13 -31.87 -2.22
N LEU A 288 2.45 -30.73 -1.99
CA LEU A 288 1.50 -30.57 -0.90
C LEU A 288 0.24 -31.43 -1.06
N ASN A 289 -0.23 -31.63 -2.29
CA ASN A 289 -1.36 -32.51 -2.58
C ASN A 289 -1.01 -33.99 -2.35
N HIS A 290 0.16 -34.45 -2.82
CA HIS A 290 0.62 -35.83 -2.61
C HIS A 290 0.83 -36.18 -1.13
N GLN A 291 1.39 -35.24 -0.34
CA GLN A 291 1.49 -35.40 1.11
C GLN A 291 0.11 -35.55 1.78
N THR A 292 -0.91 -34.88 1.25
CA THR A 292 -2.29 -35.01 1.76
C THR A 292 -2.86 -36.41 1.49
N SER A 293 -2.64 -36.94 0.28
CA SER A 293 -3.09 -38.29 -0.10
C SER A 293 -2.43 -39.37 0.76
N ARG A 294 -1.10 -39.32 0.93
CA ARG A 294 -0.37 -40.27 1.77
C ARG A 294 -0.78 -40.18 3.25
N GLN A 295 -1.11 -39.00 3.76
CA GLN A 295 -1.66 -38.86 5.11
C GLN A 295 -3.03 -39.53 5.23
N LEU A 296 -3.93 -39.37 4.26
CA LEU A 296 -5.24 -40.05 4.26
C LEU A 296 -5.08 -41.58 4.26
N ASP A 297 -4.11 -42.10 3.51
CA ASP A 297 -3.77 -43.53 3.49
C ASP A 297 -3.12 -43.99 4.82
N LEU A 298 -2.30 -43.14 5.45
CA LEU A 298 -1.72 -43.40 6.79
C LEU A 298 -2.74 -43.25 7.92
N PHE A 299 -3.78 -42.43 7.81
CA PHE A 299 -4.82 -42.36 8.83
C PHE A 299 -5.70 -43.63 8.86
N ALA A 300 -5.62 -44.47 7.81
CA ALA A 300 -6.11 -45.84 7.84
C ALA A 300 -5.14 -46.82 8.54
N SER A 301 -3.91 -46.41 8.83
CA SER A 301 -2.86 -47.20 9.50
C SER A 301 -2.10 -46.35 10.55
N VAL A 302 -2.64 -46.32 11.75
CA VAL A 302 -2.19 -45.52 12.91
C VAL A 302 -0.66 -45.50 13.13
N GLN A 303 -0.18 -44.29 13.49
CA GLN A 303 1.10 -43.94 14.16
C GLN A 303 2.40 -43.98 13.34
N SER A 304 2.88 -42.78 12.97
CA SER A 304 4.23 -42.23 13.25
C SER A 304 4.63 -41.19 12.20
N HIS A 305 4.64 -39.90 12.55
CA HIS A 305 5.25 -38.88 11.70
C HIS A 305 6.71 -38.70 12.09
N PRO A 306 7.66 -38.76 11.14
CA PRO A 306 9.05 -38.42 11.41
C PRO A 306 9.15 -36.93 11.76
N SER A 307 10.07 -36.63 12.67
CA SER A 307 10.33 -35.33 13.27
C SER A 307 10.56 -34.20 12.26
N SER A 308 9.50 -33.47 11.91
CA SER A 308 9.64 -32.05 11.59
C SER A 308 9.89 -31.32 12.91
N GLU A 309 10.99 -30.58 13.05
CA GLU A 309 11.24 -29.72 14.22
C GLU A 309 9.97 -28.97 14.60
N GLN A 310 9.46 -29.27 15.81
CA GLN A 310 8.22 -28.74 16.32
C GLN A 310 8.35 -27.23 16.49
N ILE A 311 7.35 -26.47 16.03
CA ILE A 311 7.38 -25.01 16.17
C ILE A 311 7.12 -24.66 17.62
N ALA A 312 8.12 -24.06 18.26
CA ALA A 312 8.01 -23.56 19.62
C ALA A 312 7.23 -22.24 19.63
N PHE A 313 5.90 -22.31 19.77
CA PHE A 313 5.07 -21.12 19.93
C PHE A 313 5.38 -20.38 21.24
N PRO A 314 5.28 -19.04 21.29
CA PRO A 314 5.55 -18.27 22.49
C PRO A 314 4.67 -18.68 23.68
N HIS A 315 5.23 -18.62 24.89
CA HIS A 315 4.52 -19.05 26.11
C HIS A 315 3.21 -18.27 26.34
N TRP A 316 3.20 -16.95 26.07
CA TRP A 316 2.00 -16.12 26.18
C TRP A 316 0.89 -16.53 25.20
N LEU A 317 1.24 -17.11 24.04
CA LEU A 317 0.29 -17.62 23.06
C LEU A 317 -0.31 -18.94 23.54
N MET A 318 0.54 -19.81 24.08
CA MET A 318 0.14 -21.12 24.65
C MET A 318 -0.77 -20.97 25.89
N LYS A 319 -0.71 -19.84 26.60
CA LYS A 319 -1.64 -19.51 27.70
C LYS A 319 -3.06 -19.20 27.24
N ASN A 320 -3.30 -18.97 25.94
CA ASN A 320 -4.64 -18.68 25.45
C ASN A 320 -5.50 -19.95 25.44
N ARG A 321 -6.72 -19.90 25.99
CA ARG A 321 -7.65 -21.05 26.06
C ARG A 321 -7.94 -21.74 24.72
N ARG A 322 -7.77 -21.04 23.60
CA ARG A 322 -7.98 -21.60 22.25
C ARG A 322 -6.73 -22.25 21.66
N MET A 323 -5.56 -22.03 22.26
CA MET A 323 -4.29 -22.61 21.84
C MET A 323 -3.97 -23.86 22.67
N THR A 324 -4.75 -24.92 22.48
CA THR A 324 -4.51 -26.22 23.15
C THR A 324 -3.27 -26.91 22.57
N SER A 325 -2.70 -27.89 23.28
CA SER A 325 -1.58 -28.70 22.76
C SER A 325 -1.92 -29.39 21.44
N GLU A 326 -3.16 -29.86 21.29
CA GLU A 326 -3.67 -30.43 20.04
C GLU A 326 -3.66 -29.38 18.92
N THR A 327 -4.16 -28.17 19.18
CA THR A 327 -4.16 -27.07 18.21
C THR A 327 -2.73 -26.70 17.79
N ALA A 328 -1.82 -26.57 18.75
CA ALA A 328 -0.41 -26.28 18.49
C ALA A 328 0.26 -27.39 17.65
N ASN A 329 -0.07 -28.66 17.90
CA ASN A 329 0.44 -29.79 17.13
C ASN A 329 -0.08 -29.78 15.68
N ILE A 330 -1.38 -29.52 15.49
CA ILE A 330 -1.98 -29.38 14.15
C ILE A 330 -1.31 -28.24 13.38
N LEU A 331 -1.17 -27.05 14.00
CA LEU A 331 -0.52 -25.90 13.36
C LEU A 331 0.95 -26.19 13.03
N SER A 332 1.69 -26.82 13.95
CA SER A 332 3.08 -27.21 13.71
C SER A 332 3.22 -28.18 12.55
N ALA A 333 2.34 -29.18 12.46
CA ALA A 333 2.34 -30.14 11.35
C ALA A 333 1.97 -29.47 10.02
N GLU A 334 0.96 -28.60 10.01
CA GLU A 334 0.57 -27.83 8.83
C GLU A 334 1.69 -26.92 8.32
N ILE A 335 2.37 -26.19 9.21
CA ILE A 335 3.49 -25.32 8.85
C ILE A 335 4.69 -26.17 8.40
N GLY A 336 5.01 -27.25 9.12
CA GLY A 336 6.09 -28.16 8.77
C GLY A 336 5.98 -28.71 7.35
N ARG A 337 4.76 -29.07 6.93
CA ARG A 337 4.48 -29.52 5.55
C ARG A 337 4.81 -28.45 4.50
N VAL A 338 4.35 -27.22 4.72
CA VAL A 338 4.64 -26.10 3.81
C VAL A 338 6.13 -25.79 3.81
N ARG A 339 6.77 -25.72 4.99
CA ARG A 339 8.20 -25.47 5.14
C ARG A 339 9.04 -26.50 4.36
N THR A 340 8.73 -27.78 4.46
CA THR A 340 9.41 -28.83 3.68
C THR A 340 9.20 -28.64 2.18
N ALA A 341 7.98 -28.33 1.73
CA ALA A 341 7.72 -28.10 0.32
C ALA A 341 8.47 -26.87 -0.23
N VAL A 342 8.54 -25.79 0.56
CA VAL A 342 9.30 -24.57 0.22
C VAL A 342 10.81 -24.80 0.23
N ALA A 343 11.34 -25.57 1.18
CA ALA A 343 12.78 -25.88 1.23
C ALA A 343 13.27 -26.63 -0.03
N MET A 344 12.40 -27.43 -0.64
CA MET A 344 12.68 -28.16 -1.89
C MET A 344 12.46 -27.34 -3.17
N SER A 345 12.01 -26.09 -3.06
CA SER A 345 11.85 -25.19 -4.22
C SER A 345 13.17 -24.53 -4.62
N ASP A 346 13.20 -24.05 -5.86
CA ASP A 346 14.33 -23.30 -6.42
C ASP A 346 14.72 -22.12 -5.51
N PRO A 347 16.03 -21.90 -5.25
CA PRO A 347 16.49 -20.80 -4.40
C PRO A 347 15.96 -19.42 -4.81
N THR A 348 15.71 -19.18 -6.10
CA THR A 348 15.23 -17.90 -6.62
C THR A 348 13.80 -17.57 -6.16
N VAL A 349 12.94 -18.56 -5.94
CA VAL A 349 11.55 -18.36 -5.50
C VAL A 349 11.36 -18.60 -4.00
N ARG A 350 12.34 -19.23 -3.35
CA ARG A 350 12.22 -19.74 -1.98
C ARG A 350 11.81 -18.66 -0.99
N ASP A 351 12.42 -17.48 -1.06
CA ASP A 351 12.13 -16.38 -0.13
C ASP A 351 10.71 -15.85 -0.33
N ILE A 352 10.23 -15.77 -1.57
CA ILE A 352 8.85 -15.37 -1.87
C ILE A 352 7.86 -16.42 -1.36
N PHE A 353 8.17 -17.71 -1.52
CA PHE A 353 7.34 -18.79 -0.97
C PHE A 353 7.36 -18.83 0.56
N GLN A 354 8.47 -18.48 1.22
CA GLN A 354 8.49 -18.29 2.66
C GLN A 354 7.53 -17.16 3.09
N ILE A 355 7.45 -16.07 2.33
CA ILE A 355 6.49 -15.00 2.59
C ILE A 355 5.04 -15.45 2.34
N PHE A 356 4.76 -16.28 1.32
CA PHE A 356 3.42 -16.88 1.17
C PHE A 356 3.05 -17.83 2.30
N MET A 357 4.02 -18.56 2.86
CA MET A 357 3.80 -19.36 4.06
C MET A 357 3.47 -18.46 5.25
N SER A 358 4.20 -17.36 5.43
CA SER A 358 3.89 -16.36 6.45
C SER A 358 2.50 -15.75 6.26
N ASP A 359 2.09 -15.43 5.03
CA ASP A 359 0.74 -14.93 4.72
C ASP A 359 -0.33 -15.96 5.12
N ALA A 360 -0.13 -17.23 4.78
CA ALA A 360 -1.03 -18.32 5.14
C ALA A 360 -1.16 -18.46 6.68
N ILE A 361 -0.05 -18.34 7.42
CA ILE A 361 -0.05 -18.35 8.90
C ILE A 361 -0.82 -17.14 9.45
N ALA A 362 -0.56 -15.93 8.94
CA ALA A 362 -1.22 -14.71 9.38
C ALA A 362 -2.74 -14.72 9.11
N ARG A 363 -3.17 -15.37 8.01
CA ARG A 363 -4.60 -15.56 7.70
C ARG A 363 -5.24 -16.67 8.55
N LYS A 364 -4.48 -17.70 8.90
CA LYS A 364 -4.90 -18.82 9.77
C LYS A 364 -5.06 -18.39 11.22
N ILE A 365 -4.05 -17.75 11.81
CA ILE A 365 -3.98 -17.39 13.24
C ILE A 365 -4.31 -15.90 13.39
N ARG A 366 -5.56 -15.59 13.72
CA ARG A 366 -6.04 -14.21 13.80
C ARG A 366 -6.06 -13.74 15.25
N MET A 367 -5.23 -12.74 15.52
CA MET A 367 -5.18 -12.04 16.80
C MET A 367 -5.92 -10.70 16.70
N ARG A 368 -6.77 -10.44 17.71
CA ARG A 368 -7.41 -9.14 17.90
C ARG A 368 -7.12 -8.63 19.31
N PHE A 369 -6.27 -7.62 19.38
CA PHE A 369 -5.90 -6.98 20.64
C PHE A 369 -7.06 -6.18 21.23
N LEU A 370 -7.16 -6.20 22.55
CA LEU A 370 -8.17 -5.51 23.34
C LEU A 370 -7.55 -4.21 23.88
N GLY A 371 -8.26 -3.09 23.72
CA GLY A 371 -7.72 -1.72 23.84
C GLY A 371 -7.28 -1.24 25.23
N THR A 372 -7.06 -2.15 26.18
CA THR A 372 -6.70 -1.82 27.58
C THR A 372 -5.19 -1.66 27.79
N GLY A 373 -4.35 -1.74 26.75
CA GLY A 373 -2.91 -1.51 26.87
C GLY A 373 -2.09 -2.62 27.55
N VAL A 374 -2.75 -3.67 28.07
CA VAL A 374 -2.11 -4.81 28.75
C VAL A 374 -1.81 -6.01 27.83
N GLY A 375 -1.81 -5.80 26.51
CA GLY A 375 -1.47 -6.86 25.54
C GLY A 375 -2.48 -8.02 25.46
N ARG A 376 -3.68 -7.89 26.04
CA ARG A 376 -4.73 -8.91 25.95
C ARG A 376 -5.25 -9.02 24.52
N PHE A 377 -5.49 -10.24 24.03
CA PHE A 377 -6.06 -10.46 22.70
C PHE A 377 -7.05 -11.61 22.68
N SER A 378 -8.02 -11.53 21.77
CA SER A 378 -8.81 -12.69 21.35
C SER A 378 -8.08 -13.43 20.22
N LEU A 379 -8.13 -14.76 20.26
CA LEU A 379 -7.53 -15.64 19.25
C LEU A 379 -8.63 -16.34 18.46
N THR A 380 -8.58 -16.30 17.13
CA THR A 380 -9.45 -17.09 16.23
C THR A 380 -8.64 -17.80 15.17
N PHE A 381 -9.13 -18.95 14.72
CA PHE A 381 -8.51 -19.72 13.64
C PHE A 381 -9.42 -19.76 12.41
N ALA A 382 -8.85 -19.54 11.23
CA ALA A 382 -9.56 -19.77 9.97
C ALA A 382 -9.87 -21.27 9.78
N ARG A 383 -10.96 -21.58 9.04
CA ARG A 383 -11.36 -22.96 8.75
C ARG A 383 -10.37 -23.62 7.78
N GLU A 384 -9.92 -22.87 6.79
CA GLU A 384 -8.93 -23.32 5.81
C GLU A 384 -7.59 -23.67 6.51
N THR A 385 -6.91 -24.68 5.99
CA THR A 385 -5.59 -25.11 6.47
C THR A 385 -4.49 -24.22 5.91
N ILE A 386 -3.34 -24.13 6.59
CA ILE A 386 -2.18 -23.35 6.13
C ILE A 386 -1.70 -23.83 4.75
N PRO A 387 -1.55 -25.14 4.44
CA PRO A 387 -1.24 -25.60 3.09
C PRO A 387 -2.24 -25.12 2.02
N ARG A 388 -3.54 -25.10 2.33
CA ARG A 388 -4.56 -24.64 1.38
C ARG A 388 -4.46 -23.14 1.13
N LEU A 389 -4.28 -22.34 2.18
CA LEU A 389 -4.08 -20.89 2.08
C LEU A 389 -2.80 -20.57 1.30
N PHE A 390 -1.70 -21.29 1.55
CA PHE A 390 -0.45 -21.17 0.81
C PHE A 390 -0.64 -21.45 -0.68
N MET A 391 -1.27 -22.58 -1.04
CA MET A 391 -1.55 -22.92 -2.44
C MET A 391 -2.47 -21.90 -3.13
N GLN A 392 -3.38 -21.26 -2.40
CA GLN A 392 -4.21 -20.17 -2.93
C GLN A 392 -3.36 -18.93 -3.26
N ALA A 393 -2.42 -18.57 -2.39
CA ALA A 393 -1.48 -17.48 -2.65
C ALA A 393 -0.58 -17.77 -3.87
N VAL A 394 -0.02 -18.98 -3.96
CA VAL A 394 0.78 -19.41 -5.11
C VAL A 394 -0.02 -19.30 -6.41
N ARG A 395 -1.23 -19.87 -6.48
CA ARG A 395 -2.09 -19.78 -7.67
C ARG A 395 -2.49 -18.35 -8.03
N LYS A 396 -2.73 -17.50 -7.02
CA LYS A 396 -2.99 -16.08 -7.23
C LYS A 396 -1.82 -15.43 -7.96
N TYR A 397 -0.60 -15.66 -7.49
CA TYR A 397 0.59 -14.99 -8.05
C TYR A 397 1.02 -15.51 -9.42
N VAL A 398 0.69 -16.77 -9.78
CA VAL A 398 0.81 -17.24 -11.17
C VAL A 398 -0.02 -16.36 -12.12
N LYS A 399 -1.26 -15.99 -11.73
CA LYS A 399 -2.11 -15.11 -12.53
C LYS A 399 -1.64 -13.65 -12.51
N VAL A 400 -1.20 -13.16 -11.35
CA VAL A 400 -0.69 -11.78 -11.23
C VAL A 400 0.56 -11.56 -12.10
N LEU A 401 1.50 -12.51 -12.11
CA LEU A 401 2.69 -12.44 -12.97
C LEU A 401 2.31 -12.48 -14.45
N ALA A 402 1.35 -13.32 -14.84
CA ALA A 402 0.83 -13.35 -16.20
C ALA A 402 0.20 -12.00 -16.63
N ALA A 403 -0.51 -11.32 -15.74
CA ALA A 403 -1.01 -9.98 -15.99
C ALA A 403 0.12 -8.95 -16.10
N TYR A 404 1.10 -9.02 -15.20
CA TYR A 404 2.28 -8.15 -15.20
C TYR A 404 3.07 -8.28 -16.50
N GLN A 405 3.28 -9.48 -17.02
CA GLN A 405 4.00 -9.70 -18.28
C GLN A 405 3.37 -8.88 -19.42
N VAL A 406 2.04 -8.91 -19.55
CA VAL A 406 1.33 -8.12 -20.57
C VAL A 406 1.51 -6.63 -20.33
N LEU A 407 1.48 -6.15 -19.09
CA LEU A 407 1.72 -4.73 -18.78
C LEU A 407 3.16 -4.32 -19.11
N ARG A 408 4.15 -5.14 -18.75
CA ARG A 408 5.56 -4.91 -19.08
C ARG A 408 5.76 -4.77 -20.58
N GLU A 409 5.18 -5.66 -21.37
CA GLU A 409 5.28 -5.64 -22.83
C GLU A 409 4.47 -4.51 -23.48
N SER A 410 3.26 -4.23 -22.96
CA SER A 410 2.32 -3.32 -23.62
C SER A 410 2.54 -1.87 -23.25
N ILE A 411 2.87 -1.57 -21.99
CA ILE A 411 3.00 -0.19 -21.48
C ILE A 411 4.41 0.09 -20.95
N HIS A 412 5.38 -0.78 -21.23
CA HIS A 412 6.77 -0.63 -20.80
C HIS A 412 6.91 -0.47 -19.27
N LEU A 413 6.06 -1.18 -18.51
CA LEU A 413 6.09 -1.13 -17.04
C LEU A 413 7.41 -1.72 -16.54
N ASN A 414 8.22 -0.86 -15.94
CA ASN A 414 9.50 -1.20 -15.32
C ASN A 414 9.51 -0.70 -13.87
N PHE A 415 10.34 -1.33 -13.04
CA PHE A 415 10.52 -0.96 -11.63
C PHE A 415 11.90 -0.36 -11.42
N ALA A 416 11.97 0.78 -10.75
CA ALA A 416 13.24 1.33 -10.31
C ALA A 416 13.86 0.55 -9.14
N ASP A 417 15.18 0.70 -8.97
CA ASP A 417 15.94 0.02 -7.94
C ASP A 417 15.44 0.38 -6.54
N THR A 418 15.27 -0.66 -5.73
CA THR A 418 14.73 -0.54 -4.39
C THR A 418 15.50 -1.42 -3.42
N ALA A 419 15.91 -0.85 -2.30
CA ALA A 419 16.57 -1.58 -1.22
C ALA A 419 15.76 -1.53 0.08
N VAL A 420 15.93 -2.56 0.92
CA VAL A 420 15.29 -2.63 2.24
C VAL A 420 16.32 -3.02 3.28
N LEU A 421 16.47 -2.17 4.30
CA LEU A 421 17.41 -2.35 5.40
C LEU A 421 16.65 -2.70 6.68
N GLU A 422 17.19 -3.66 7.42
CA GLU A 422 16.77 -3.92 8.80
C GLU A 422 17.64 -3.06 9.71
N ALA A 423 17.07 -1.97 10.23
CA ALA A 423 17.78 -1.03 11.10
C ALA A 423 16.80 -0.22 11.96
N ASP A 424 17.36 0.42 12.99
CA ASP A 424 16.61 1.36 13.83
C ASP A 424 16.58 2.76 13.19
N THR A 425 15.37 3.28 13.03
CA THR A 425 15.11 4.62 12.48
C THR A 425 15.66 5.76 13.34
N ARG A 426 15.89 5.51 14.64
CA ARG A 426 16.52 6.46 15.57
C ARG A 426 18.03 6.60 15.34
N SER A 427 18.63 5.70 14.55
CA SER A 427 20.05 5.69 14.22
C SER A 427 20.24 5.05 12.84
N LEU A 428 19.92 5.78 11.79
CA LEU A 428 20.04 5.32 10.41
C LEU A 428 21.53 5.08 10.06
N PRO A 429 21.86 4.02 9.30
CA PRO A 429 23.24 3.74 8.91
C PRO A 429 23.87 4.90 8.13
N ASP A 430 25.11 5.29 8.43
CA ASP A 430 25.78 6.40 7.72
C ASP A 430 25.93 6.16 6.21
N ALA A 431 26.07 4.90 5.80
CA ALA A 431 26.18 4.50 4.40
C ALA A 431 24.83 4.56 3.63
N ILE A 432 23.71 4.94 4.27
CA ILE A 432 22.38 5.00 3.62
C ILE A 432 22.30 6.09 2.53
N GLY A 433 23.17 7.10 2.62
CA GLY A 433 23.23 8.23 1.70
C GLY A 433 22.15 9.28 1.94
N THR A 434 21.96 10.18 0.96
CA THR A 434 21.01 11.30 1.06
C THR A 434 19.82 11.17 0.11
N PHE A 435 18.67 11.72 0.50
CA PHE A 435 17.39 11.59 -0.21
C PHE A 435 16.75 12.94 -0.54
N ASP A 436 15.91 12.95 -1.57
CA ASP A 436 15.19 14.15 -2.05
C ASP A 436 13.74 14.18 -1.55
N ILE A 437 13.17 13.00 -1.29
CA ILE A 437 11.80 12.82 -0.81
C ILE A 437 11.81 11.78 0.32
N LEU A 438 11.18 12.10 1.45
CA LEU A 438 10.86 11.12 2.49
C LEU A 438 9.34 11.02 2.61
N LEU A 439 8.80 9.80 2.54
CA LEU A 439 7.38 9.55 2.75
C LEU A 439 7.22 8.34 3.66
N THR A 440 6.64 8.56 4.83
CA THR A 440 6.54 7.50 5.84
C THR A 440 5.33 7.66 6.74
N SER A 441 4.99 6.60 7.48
CA SER A 441 4.00 6.63 8.56
C SER A 441 4.57 5.95 9.81
N PRO A 442 4.93 6.73 10.84
CA PRO A 442 5.43 6.18 12.08
C PRO A 442 4.33 5.39 12.82
N PRO A 443 4.71 4.51 13.77
CA PRO A 443 3.72 3.86 14.62
C PRO A 443 2.84 4.89 15.34
N TYR A 444 1.56 4.57 15.50
CA TYR A 444 0.63 5.44 16.21
C TYR A 444 1.04 5.62 17.67
N LEU A 445 0.88 6.85 18.17
CA LEU A 445 1.13 7.22 19.56
C LEU A 445 0.53 6.18 20.54
N PRO A 446 1.32 5.61 21.49
CA PRO A 446 0.83 4.60 22.42
C PRO A 446 -0.40 5.01 23.23
N ALA A 447 -0.52 6.30 23.55
CA ALA A 447 -1.68 6.89 24.18
C ALA A 447 -2.95 6.59 23.34
N ALA A 448 -2.87 6.90 22.05
CA ALA A 448 -3.95 6.82 21.07
C ALA A 448 -4.28 5.40 20.59
N SER A 449 -3.34 4.45 20.70
CA SER A 449 -3.50 3.11 20.17
C SER A 449 -4.05 2.12 21.21
N GLY A 450 -4.83 1.13 20.76
CA GLY A 450 -5.30 0.00 21.57
C GLY A 450 -4.19 -1.00 21.96
N ARG A 451 -2.91 -0.67 21.73
CA ARG A 451 -1.74 -1.55 21.78
C ARG A 451 -1.96 -2.88 21.07
N GLU A 452 -2.02 -2.82 19.74
CA GLU A 452 -1.62 -3.97 18.93
C GLU A 452 -0.08 -4.05 19.01
N SER A 453 0.45 -5.05 19.70
CA SER A 453 1.87 -5.35 19.57
C SER A 453 2.08 -6.04 18.23
N TYR A 454 2.59 -5.30 17.25
CA TYR A 454 2.82 -5.83 15.90
C TYR A 454 3.79 -7.01 15.92
N ALA A 455 4.82 -6.98 16.77
CA ALA A 455 5.74 -8.11 16.96
C ALA A 455 5.01 -9.34 17.54
N MET A 456 4.17 -9.20 18.57
CA MET A 456 3.36 -10.32 19.08
C MET A 456 2.41 -10.87 18.00
N ALA A 457 1.73 -9.99 17.25
CA ALA A 457 0.82 -10.39 16.19
C ALA A 457 1.51 -11.24 15.10
N ARG A 458 2.81 -10.97 14.87
CA ARG A 458 3.64 -11.60 13.84
C ARG A 458 4.50 -12.74 14.37
N ALA A 459 4.56 -12.97 15.67
CA ALA A 459 5.42 -13.98 16.31
C ALA A 459 5.30 -15.38 15.67
N PRO A 460 4.10 -15.93 15.37
CA PRO A 460 4.00 -17.23 14.71
C PRO A 460 4.68 -17.26 13.33
N SER A 461 4.62 -16.16 12.59
CA SER A 461 5.30 -16.04 11.29
C SER A 461 6.81 -15.91 11.45
N LEU A 462 7.27 -15.03 12.35
CA LEU A 462 8.70 -14.82 12.63
C LEU A 462 9.43 -16.14 12.97
N ILE A 463 8.79 -16.95 13.81
CA ILE A 463 9.33 -18.26 14.22
C ILE A 463 9.24 -19.28 13.09
N ALA A 464 8.12 -19.34 12.37
CA ALA A 464 7.92 -20.29 11.29
C ALA A 464 8.85 -20.08 10.09
N THR A 465 9.20 -18.83 9.78
CA THR A 465 10.16 -18.48 8.73
C THR A 465 11.62 -18.55 9.20
N GLY A 466 11.86 -18.75 10.50
CA GLY A 466 13.22 -18.79 11.07
C GLY A 466 13.90 -17.42 11.16
N LEU A 467 13.16 -16.31 11.00
CA LEU A 467 13.71 -14.95 11.08
C LEU A 467 14.06 -14.56 12.52
N ARG A 468 13.32 -15.11 13.49
CA ARG A 468 13.57 -14.95 14.93
C ARG A 468 13.19 -16.23 15.66
N THR A 469 13.93 -16.53 16.72
CA THR A 469 13.56 -17.54 17.71
C THR A 469 12.45 -17.01 18.62
N HIS A 470 11.81 -17.91 19.37
CA HIS A 470 10.79 -17.52 20.34
C HIS A 470 11.30 -16.54 21.43
N GLN A 471 12.60 -16.57 21.76
CA GLN A 471 13.21 -15.67 22.75
C GLN A 471 13.47 -14.27 22.17
N GLU A 472 13.91 -14.20 20.92
CA GLU A 472 14.24 -12.92 20.27
C GLU A 472 13.00 -12.10 19.91
N VAL A 473 11.83 -12.74 19.78
CA VAL A 473 10.56 -12.02 19.56
C VAL A 473 10.25 -11.07 20.72
N ASP A 474 10.57 -11.46 21.96
CA ASP A 474 10.33 -10.61 23.13
C ASP A 474 11.29 -9.40 23.12
N ALA A 475 12.55 -9.58 22.71
CA ALA A 475 13.50 -8.48 22.54
C ALA A 475 13.04 -7.47 21.46
N LEU A 476 12.49 -7.93 20.35
CA LEU A 476 11.96 -7.07 19.28
C LEU A 476 10.82 -6.15 19.76
N ILE A 477 10.02 -6.60 20.74
CA ILE A 477 8.98 -5.77 21.37
C ILE A 477 9.62 -4.60 22.13
N ASP A 478 10.74 -4.86 22.80
CA ASP A 478 11.46 -3.88 23.63
C ASP A 478 12.29 -2.87 22.82
N GLU A 479 12.69 -3.22 21.59
CA GLU A 479 13.44 -2.33 20.70
C GLU A 479 12.53 -1.37 19.92
N SER A 480 11.24 -1.66 19.81
CA SER A 480 10.29 -0.83 19.05
C SER A 480 10.11 0.58 19.63
N VAL A 481 9.79 1.56 18.78
CA VAL A 481 9.49 2.95 19.20
C VAL A 481 8.37 2.97 20.24
N GLY A 482 8.61 3.65 21.36
CA GLY A 482 7.66 3.71 22.47
C GLY A 482 7.51 2.37 23.21
N SER A 483 8.58 1.58 23.33
CA SER A 483 8.54 0.31 24.08
C SER A 483 8.33 0.51 25.59
N MET A 484 7.93 -0.58 26.27
CA MET A 484 7.69 -0.65 27.72
C MET A 484 8.95 -0.94 28.54
N SER A 485 10.13 -0.90 27.92
CA SER A 485 11.39 -1.23 28.60
C SER A 485 11.60 -0.34 29.84
N ASN A 486 12.13 -0.93 30.92
CA ASN A 486 12.18 -0.36 32.28
C ASN A 486 13.17 0.82 32.47
N GLY A 487 13.36 1.66 31.46
CA GLY A 487 14.14 2.89 31.57
C GLY A 487 13.39 3.97 32.36
N LYS A 488 14.05 4.60 33.33
CA LYS A 488 13.52 5.84 33.94
C LYS A 488 13.51 6.94 32.89
N ILE A 489 12.34 7.46 32.56
CA ILE A 489 12.20 8.60 31.65
C ILE A 489 12.24 9.88 32.47
N ARG A 490 13.12 10.81 32.08
CA ARG A 490 13.18 12.15 32.69
C ARG A 490 12.12 13.02 32.02
N LEU A 491 11.04 13.29 32.74
CA LEU A 491 9.93 14.11 32.21
C LEU A 491 10.37 15.52 31.81
N GLU A 492 11.45 16.03 32.42
CA GLU A 492 12.08 17.32 32.08
C GLU A 492 12.57 17.40 30.62
N GLU A 493 12.80 16.27 29.96
CA GLU A 493 13.20 16.24 28.54
C GLU A 493 11.99 16.42 27.60
N LEU A 494 10.77 16.29 28.09
CA LEU A 494 9.54 16.48 27.32
C LEU A 494 9.14 17.96 27.26
N THR A 495 8.41 18.34 26.22
CA THR A 495 7.78 19.67 26.14
C THR A 495 6.65 19.80 27.17
N ASP A 496 6.23 21.04 27.47
CA ASP A 496 5.13 21.27 28.41
C ASP A 496 3.84 20.54 28.01
N GLU A 497 3.52 20.49 26.71
CA GLU A 497 2.34 19.80 26.20
C GLU A 497 2.48 18.27 26.32
N GLU A 498 3.65 17.71 26.02
CA GLU A 498 3.95 16.30 26.20
C GLU A 498 3.88 15.89 27.69
N GLN A 499 4.42 16.72 28.59
CA GLN A 499 4.34 16.51 30.04
C GLN A 499 2.89 16.52 30.54
N GLN A 500 2.05 17.42 30.02
CA GLN A 500 0.63 17.46 30.36
C GLN A 500 -0.09 16.17 29.98
N ILE A 501 0.15 15.64 28.78
CA ILE A 501 -0.44 14.37 28.32
C ILE A 501 0.02 13.22 29.21
N VAL A 502 1.33 13.13 29.49
CA VAL A 502 1.89 12.04 30.29
C VAL A 502 1.37 12.10 31.73
N THR A 503 1.30 13.29 32.32
CA THR A 503 0.76 13.50 33.68
C THR A 503 -0.72 13.12 33.74
N TRP A 504 -1.51 13.52 32.75
CA TRP A 504 -2.92 13.13 32.65
C TRP A 504 -3.09 11.61 32.57
N LEU A 505 -2.27 10.94 31.74
CA LEU A 505 -2.29 9.47 31.63
C LEU A 505 -1.95 8.80 32.97
N GLN A 506 -0.98 9.31 33.73
CA GLN A 506 -0.59 8.77 35.04
C GLN A 506 -1.73 8.85 36.07
N GLN A 507 -2.56 9.88 35.99
CA GLN A 507 -3.67 10.11 36.91
C GLN A 507 -4.92 9.27 36.58
N ASP A 508 -5.01 8.70 35.37
CA ASP A 508 -6.13 7.85 34.96
C ASP A 508 -5.82 6.37 35.19
N GLU A 509 -6.55 5.72 36.13
CA GLU A 509 -6.30 4.34 36.54
C GLU A 509 -6.28 3.33 35.37
N LEU A 510 -7.10 3.55 34.33
CA LEU A 510 -7.19 2.65 33.18
C LEU A 510 -6.06 2.87 32.17
N ARG A 511 -5.43 4.04 32.18
CA ARG A 511 -4.47 4.50 31.16
C ARG A 511 -3.08 4.76 31.70
N ALA A 512 -2.85 4.72 33.01
CA ALA A 512 -1.54 4.91 33.65
C ALA A 512 -0.44 4.04 33.02
N ILE A 513 -0.78 2.82 32.59
CA ILE A 513 0.16 1.91 31.89
C ILE A 513 0.69 2.48 30.56
N LYS A 514 0.03 3.48 29.98
CA LYS A 514 0.42 4.13 28.73
C LYS A 514 1.35 5.32 28.92
N ALA A 515 1.42 5.91 30.11
CA ALA A 515 2.18 7.13 30.36
C ALA A 515 3.66 7.00 29.98
N THR A 516 4.34 5.97 30.48
CA THR A 516 5.77 5.76 30.22
C THR A 516 6.06 5.55 28.73
N PRO A 517 5.36 4.67 27.98
CA PRO A 517 5.54 4.59 26.53
C PRO A 517 5.19 5.82 25.75
N THR A 518 4.20 6.59 26.19
CA THR A 518 3.87 7.86 25.54
C THR A 518 5.03 8.85 25.68
N ALA A 519 5.62 8.98 26.87
CA ALA A 519 6.82 9.77 27.05
C ALA A 519 8.00 9.24 26.20
N ARG A 520 8.20 7.92 26.17
CA ARG A 520 9.28 7.29 25.37
C ARG A 520 9.10 7.53 23.88
N TYR A 521 7.87 7.44 23.40
CA TYR A 521 7.51 7.68 22.01
C TYR A 521 7.93 9.08 21.56
N PHE A 522 7.67 10.11 22.36
CA PHE A 522 8.07 11.48 22.03
C PHE A 522 9.59 11.60 21.88
N LEU A 523 10.36 11.06 22.84
CA LEU A 523 11.82 11.08 22.78
C LEU A 523 12.38 10.28 21.60
N ASP A 524 11.82 9.10 21.32
CA ASP A 524 12.20 8.26 20.20
C ASP A 524 11.88 8.95 18.85
N MET A 525 10.70 9.58 18.73
CA MET A 525 10.31 10.33 17.52
C MET A 525 11.18 11.59 17.34
N ARG A 526 11.55 12.28 18.41
CA ARG A 526 12.50 13.40 18.36
C ARG A 526 13.82 13.00 17.73
N GLN A 527 14.39 11.89 18.22
CA GLN A 527 15.62 11.33 17.67
C GLN A 527 15.43 10.88 16.20
N THR A 528 14.28 10.31 15.89
CA THR A 528 13.94 9.92 14.52
C THR A 528 13.87 11.12 13.58
N PHE A 529 13.27 12.24 13.98
CA PHE A 529 13.23 13.46 13.17
C PHE A 529 14.63 14.05 12.95
N LEU A 530 15.53 13.98 13.93
CA LEU A 530 16.93 14.38 13.75
C LEU A 530 17.61 13.55 12.66
N GLU A 531 17.38 12.24 12.65
CA GLU A 531 17.91 11.34 11.61
C GLU A 531 17.27 11.59 10.24
N MET A 532 15.96 11.80 10.19
CA MET A 532 15.27 12.23 8.95
C MET A 532 15.88 13.52 8.41
N PHE A 533 16.08 14.52 9.26
CA PHE A 533 16.70 15.78 8.88
C PHE A 533 18.11 15.53 8.35
N ARG A 534 18.94 14.74 9.05
CA ARG A 534 20.33 14.41 8.65
C ARG A 534 20.45 13.78 7.27
N VAL A 535 19.55 12.89 6.89
CA VAL A 535 19.65 12.13 5.62
C VAL A 535 18.95 12.80 4.43
N LEU A 536 18.22 13.89 4.63
CA LEU A 536 17.60 14.63 3.53
C LEU A 536 18.57 15.62 2.87
N ARG A 537 18.39 16.03 1.63
CA ARG A 537 19.17 17.14 1.06
C ARG A 537 18.55 18.50 1.43
N PRO A 538 19.31 19.60 1.42
CA PRO A 538 18.71 20.94 1.50
C PRO A 538 17.64 21.12 0.42
N GLY A 539 16.45 21.62 0.79
CA GLY A 539 15.31 21.77 -0.13
C GLY A 539 14.49 20.49 -0.36
N ALA A 540 14.92 19.35 0.18
CA ALA A 540 14.16 18.11 0.12
C ALA A 540 12.86 18.19 0.92
N ILE A 541 11.90 17.35 0.56
CA ILE A 541 10.56 17.33 1.17
C ILE A 541 10.39 16.03 1.96
N ALA A 542 9.90 16.14 3.19
CA ALA A 542 9.43 15.02 3.97
C ALA A 542 7.92 15.11 4.20
N VAL A 543 7.24 13.99 4.04
CA VAL A 543 5.81 13.85 4.37
C VAL A 543 5.65 12.73 5.37
N VAL A 544 5.24 13.10 6.58
CA VAL A 544 4.97 12.17 7.67
C VAL A 544 3.46 12.03 7.84
N VAL A 545 2.94 10.82 7.63
CA VAL A 545 1.52 10.53 7.72
C VAL A 545 1.19 10.00 9.11
N SER A 546 0.34 10.73 9.85
CA SER A 546 -0.08 10.37 11.20
C SER A 546 -1.59 10.48 11.37
N GLY A 547 -2.18 9.79 12.35
CA GLY A 547 -3.58 10.02 12.70
C GLY A 547 -3.76 11.44 13.25
N LYS A 548 -4.77 12.18 12.77
CA LYS A 548 -5.00 13.59 13.15
C LYS A 548 -4.98 13.82 14.66
N GLN A 549 -5.86 13.12 15.35
CA GLN A 549 -6.03 13.23 16.79
C GLN A 549 -6.60 11.93 17.37
N SER A 550 -6.45 11.77 18.68
CA SER A 550 -7.08 10.69 19.44
C SER A 550 -7.88 11.25 20.59
N THR A 551 -9.18 10.95 20.60
CA THR A 551 -10.09 11.34 21.68
C THR A 551 -10.28 10.17 22.64
N PHE A 552 -9.95 10.39 23.91
CA PHE A 552 -10.28 9.49 24.98
C PHE A 552 -11.69 9.77 25.48
N TYR A 553 -12.50 8.72 25.67
CA TYR A 553 -13.86 8.86 26.19
C TYR A 553 -14.03 8.13 27.51
N GLU A 554 -15.00 8.60 28.30
CA GLU A 554 -15.56 7.84 29.42
C GLU A 554 -16.36 6.65 28.87
N PHE A 555 -16.09 5.43 29.36
CA PHE A 555 -16.67 4.20 28.81
C PHE A 555 -18.21 4.16 28.90
N SER A 556 -18.78 4.68 29.99
CA SER A 556 -20.21 4.66 30.29
C SER A 556 -20.97 5.74 29.52
N SER A 557 -20.55 7.01 29.63
CA SER A 557 -21.28 8.16 29.07
C SER A 557 -20.84 8.55 27.66
N ARG A 558 -19.68 8.07 27.19
CA ARG A 558 -19.00 8.52 25.97
C ARG A 558 -18.67 10.01 25.92
N LYS A 559 -18.59 10.68 27.06
CA LYS A 559 -18.07 12.05 27.11
C LYS A 559 -16.57 12.06 26.80
N PRO A 560 -16.06 13.01 25.99
CA PRO A 560 -14.63 13.16 25.78
C PRO A 560 -13.97 13.57 27.11
N LEU A 561 -12.94 12.82 27.50
CA LEU A 561 -12.12 13.06 28.68
C LEU A 561 -10.88 13.89 28.35
N TYR A 562 -10.26 13.60 27.22
CA TYR A 562 -9.02 14.25 26.77
C TYR A 562 -8.85 14.03 25.26
N VAL A 563 -8.29 15.02 24.56
CA VAL A 563 -7.99 14.93 23.12
C VAL A 563 -6.49 15.13 22.94
N VAL A 564 -5.84 14.21 22.24
CA VAL A 564 -4.42 14.31 21.87
C VAL A 564 -4.32 14.64 20.39
N HIS A 565 -3.77 15.81 20.06
CA HIS A 565 -3.56 16.29 18.69
C HIS A 565 -2.26 15.71 18.11
N SER A 566 -2.25 14.39 17.86
CA SER A 566 -1.03 13.64 17.49
C SER A 566 -0.26 14.23 16.31
N ALA A 567 -0.93 14.75 15.29
CA ALA A 567 -0.26 15.33 14.13
C ALA A 567 0.45 16.66 14.46
N GLU A 568 -0.14 17.49 15.32
CA GLU A 568 0.43 18.76 15.76
C GLU A 568 1.67 18.54 16.65
N LEU A 569 1.60 17.56 17.56
CA LEU A 569 2.73 17.17 18.40
C LEU A 569 3.92 16.67 17.58
N LEU A 570 3.68 15.81 16.58
CA LEU A 570 4.74 15.34 15.68
C LEU A 570 5.31 16.47 14.82
N ALA A 571 4.47 17.43 14.40
CA ALA A 571 4.94 18.60 13.67
C ALA A 571 5.84 19.49 14.53
N GLU A 572 5.55 19.64 15.82
CA GLU A 572 6.43 20.38 16.74
C GLU A 572 7.76 19.66 16.95
N GLU A 573 7.75 18.33 17.09
CA GLU A 573 8.98 17.54 17.14
C GLU A 573 9.83 17.68 15.86
N ALA A 574 9.19 17.75 14.70
CA ALA A 574 9.87 18.04 13.44
C ALA A 574 10.51 19.45 13.43
N ARG A 575 9.80 20.49 13.92
CA ARG A 575 10.37 21.85 14.03
C ARG A 575 11.61 21.89 14.91
N ARG A 576 11.57 21.19 16.05
CA ARG A 576 12.70 21.10 16.98
C ARG A 576 13.90 20.40 16.36
N ALA A 577 13.69 19.46 15.46
CA ALA A 577 14.76 18.81 14.70
C ALA A 577 15.34 19.69 13.57
N GLY A 578 14.70 20.82 13.24
CA GLY A 578 15.16 21.80 12.26
C GLY A 578 14.31 21.92 10.99
N PHE A 579 13.22 21.16 10.86
CA PHE A 579 12.34 21.24 9.69
C PHE A 579 11.49 22.53 9.70
N GLU A 580 11.23 23.05 8.51
CA GLU A 580 10.10 23.95 8.28
C GLU A 580 8.82 23.11 8.10
N VAL A 581 7.80 23.35 8.93
CA VAL A 581 6.47 22.73 8.77
C VAL A 581 5.64 23.61 7.85
N GLU A 582 5.51 23.19 6.59
CA GLU A 582 4.80 23.96 5.57
C GLU A 582 3.27 23.83 5.70
N SER A 583 2.76 22.63 6.02
CA SER A 583 1.31 22.40 6.15
C SER A 583 0.94 21.11 6.91
N LEU A 584 -0.28 21.09 7.43
CA LEU A 584 -0.96 19.91 7.97
C LEU A 584 -2.23 19.66 7.14
N LEU A 585 -2.23 18.60 6.33
CA LEU A 585 -3.32 18.31 5.39
C LEU A 585 -4.12 17.08 5.85
N ASP A 586 -5.36 17.29 6.27
CA ASP A 586 -6.25 16.23 6.74
C ASP A 586 -6.93 15.49 5.58
N VAL A 587 -6.75 14.17 5.54
CA VAL A 587 -7.35 13.24 4.58
C VAL A 587 -8.30 12.31 5.32
N LYS A 588 -9.59 12.42 5.01
CA LYS A 588 -10.64 11.54 5.55
C LYS A 588 -10.49 10.13 5.00
N LEU A 589 -10.51 9.11 5.88
CA LEU A 589 -10.51 7.70 5.47
C LEU A 589 -11.84 6.99 5.73
N GLN A 590 -12.11 5.94 4.96
CA GLN A 590 -13.19 5.01 5.26
C GLN A 590 -12.81 4.11 6.42
N LYS A 591 -13.61 4.14 7.49
CA LYS A 591 -13.53 3.13 8.55
C LYS A 591 -13.87 1.75 7.99
N SER A 592 -12.85 0.91 7.79
CA SER A 592 -13.00 -0.48 7.35
C SER A 592 -13.61 -1.39 8.42
N ASN A 593 -13.60 -0.99 9.69
CA ASN A 593 -14.04 -1.79 10.83
C ASN A 593 -15.29 -1.20 11.51
N ARG A 594 -16.49 -1.56 11.04
CA ARG A 594 -17.79 -1.18 11.64
C ARG A 594 -18.05 -1.77 13.05
N ASN A 595 -17.14 -2.62 13.55
CA ASN A 595 -17.31 -3.44 14.75
C ASN A 595 -16.44 -3.03 15.95
N ALA A 596 -15.82 -1.85 15.96
CA ALA A 596 -15.10 -1.34 17.13
C ALA A 596 -16.08 -0.88 18.24
N ARG A 597 -15.81 -1.23 19.50
CA ARG A 597 -16.59 -0.80 20.68
C ARG A 597 -15.65 -0.22 21.77
N PRO A 598 -15.97 0.94 22.38
CA PRO A 598 -17.08 1.83 22.04
C PRO A 598 -16.91 2.40 20.62
N ARG A 599 -18.03 2.56 19.91
CA ARG A 599 -18.03 3.10 18.55
C ARG A 599 -17.59 4.56 18.65
N SER A 600 -16.39 4.89 18.18
CA SER A 600 -16.12 6.26 17.74
C SER A 600 -17.03 6.49 16.52
N LEU A 601 -18.04 7.35 16.69
CA LEU A 601 -18.93 7.78 15.60
C LEU A 601 -18.24 8.83 14.70
N ASP A 602 -17.13 9.38 15.18
CA ASP A 602 -16.40 10.47 14.53
C ASP A 602 -15.76 9.99 13.23
N ASP A 603 -15.63 10.89 12.27
CA ASP A 603 -14.86 10.64 11.07
C ASP A 603 -13.38 10.38 11.43
N TYR A 604 -12.73 9.47 10.71
CA TYR A 604 -11.31 9.18 10.88
C TYR A 604 -10.50 9.93 9.83
N TYR A 605 -9.44 10.61 10.27
CA TYR A 605 -8.55 11.37 9.41
C TYR A 605 -7.10 10.95 9.65
N GLU A 606 -6.36 10.78 8.56
CA GLU A 606 -4.90 10.87 8.57
C GLU A 606 -4.50 12.29 8.18
N THR A 607 -3.43 12.81 8.76
CA THR A 607 -2.86 14.11 8.44
C THR A 607 -1.51 13.89 7.77
N LEU A 608 -1.33 14.48 6.60
CA LEU A 608 -0.05 14.59 5.92
C LEU A 608 0.68 15.80 6.51
N ILE A 609 1.70 15.56 7.32
CA ILE A 609 2.59 16.59 7.86
C ILE A 609 3.65 16.86 6.80
N VAL A 610 3.56 17.99 6.11
CA VAL A 610 4.47 18.36 5.03
C VAL A 610 5.59 19.22 5.58
N LEU A 611 6.82 18.74 5.40
CA LEU A 611 8.05 19.29 5.98
C LEU A 611 9.06 19.62 4.88
N ARG A 612 9.82 20.69 5.08
CA ARG A 612 10.95 21.08 4.22
C ARG A 612 12.24 21.11 5.04
N ARG A 613 13.33 20.53 4.49
CA ARG A 613 14.68 20.62 5.04
C ARG A 613 15.41 21.89 4.59
#